data_AF-A0A958SYQ3-F1
#
_entry.id   AF-A0A958SYQ3-F1
#
_cell.length_a   1.000
_cell.length_b   1.000
_cell.length_c   1.000
_cell.angle_alpha   90.00
_cell.angle_beta   90.00
_cell.angle_gamma   90.00
#
_symmetry.space_group_name_H-M   'P 1'
#
loop_
_entity.id
_entity.type
_entity.pdbx_description
1 polymer ?
#
loop_
_entity_poly.entity_id
_entity_poly.type
_entity_poly.pdbx_seq_one_letter_code
_entity_poly.pdbx_strand_id
1 'polypeptide(L)'
;FFDFIIRNAVLNNEIVDIAFQFQEILQDGDIIFSSRIEKIGDLSNFYGHKEINVNKHPILTHDMVPVFEGYENDFVMQKNERILVNVTKN
;
A
#
# COMPACT_ATOMS: atom_id res chain seq x y z
N PHE A 1 -10.39 -5.55 -8.14
CA PHE A 1 -9.91 -6.32 -6.99
C PHE A 1 -8.43 -6.00 -6.86
N PHE A 2 -7.89 -5.95 -5.65
CA PHE A 2 -6.49 -5.61 -5.37
C PHE A 2 -5.85 -6.63 -4.45
N ASP A 3 -4.53 -6.65 -4.35
CA ASP A 3 -3.87 -7.60 -3.45
C ASP A 3 -3.97 -7.19 -1.99
N PHE A 4 -3.80 -5.90 -1.71
CA PHE A 4 -3.87 -5.35 -0.37
C PHE A 4 -4.59 -4.00 -0.39
N ILE A 5 -5.47 -3.75 0.57
CA ILE A 5 -6.09 -2.43 0.75
C ILE A 5 -5.91 -1.94 2.18
N ILE A 6 -5.36 -0.73 2.32
CA ILE A 6 -5.40 0.05 3.56
C ILE A 6 -6.67 0.90 3.53
N ARG A 7 -7.55 0.69 4.50
CA ARG A 7 -8.83 1.39 4.63
C ARG A 7 -8.72 2.58 5.58
N ASN A 8 -9.41 3.67 5.24
CA ASN A 8 -9.56 4.87 6.07
C ASN A 8 -8.21 5.50 6.49
N ALA A 9 -7.29 5.67 5.55
CA ALA A 9 -6.05 6.42 5.74
C ALA A 9 -6.31 7.93 5.65
N VAL A 10 -5.51 8.73 6.37
CA VAL A 10 -5.52 10.19 6.20
C VAL A 10 -4.42 10.59 5.22
N LEU A 11 -4.78 11.23 4.13
CA LEU A 11 -3.85 11.75 3.13
C LEU A 11 -4.27 13.17 2.76
N ASN A 12 -3.37 14.14 2.91
CA ASN A 12 -3.66 15.56 2.62
C ASN A 12 -4.98 16.09 3.25
N ASN A 13 -5.23 15.70 4.51
CA ASN A 13 -6.44 16.02 5.28
C ASN A 13 -7.75 15.36 4.80
N GLU A 14 -7.69 14.44 3.85
CA GLU A 14 -8.83 13.64 3.40
C GLU A 14 -8.74 12.20 3.91
N ILE A 15 -9.90 11.54 4.04
CA ILE A 15 -9.97 10.11 4.38
C ILE A 15 -10.11 9.34 3.07
N VAL A 16 -9.14 8.49 2.79
CA VAL A 16 -9.06 7.71 1.56
C VAL A 16 -8.70 6.26 1.87
N ASP A 17 -8.97 5.38 0.92
CA ASP A 17 -8.42 4.03 0.89
C ASP A 17 -7.20 4.00 -0.05
N ILE A 18 -6.24 3.12 0.23
CA ILE A 18 -5.01 2.95 -0.54
C ILE A 18 -4.92 1.48 -0.96
N ALA A 19 -4.99 1.22 -2.26
CA ALA A 19 -4.86 -0.11 -2.84
C ALA A 19 -3.46 -0.36 -3.37
N PHE A 20 -2.98 -1.57 -3.14
CA PHE A 20 -1.69 -2.08 -3.60
C PHE A 20 -1.91 -3.27 -4.53
N GLN A 21 -1.06 -3.35 -5.55
CA GLN A 21 -0.97 -4.47 -6.47
C GLN A 21 0.47 -5.00 -6.48
N PHE A 22 0.63 -6.31 -6.55
CA PHE A 22 1.94 -6.93 -6.76
C PHE A 22 2.26 -7.00 -8.24
N GLN A 23 3.50 -6.62 -8.56
CA GLN A 23 4.06 -6.72 -9.89
C GLN A 23 5.23 -7.69 -9.87
N GLU A 24 5.24 -8.61 -10.84
CA GLU A 24 6.37 -9.48 -11.11
C GLU A 24 7.41 -8.70 -11.91
N ILE A 25 8.59 -8.55 -11.34
CA ILE A 25 9.74 -7.90 -11.96
C ILE A 25 10.79 -8.98 -12.22
N LEU A 26 11.21 -9.12 -13.47
CA LEU A 26 12.37 -9.93 -13.81
C LEU A 26 13.63 -9.09 -13.63
N GLN A 27 14.43 -9.41 -12.63
CA GLN A 27 15.69 -8.74 -12.37
C GLN A 27 16.80 -9.78 -12.26
N ASP A 28 17.83 -9.64 -13.10
CA ASP A 28 19.02 -10.51 -13.11
C ASP A 28 18.72 -12.02 -13.26
N GLY A 29 17.59 -12.37 -13.88
CA GLY A 29 17.15 -13.75 -14.09
C GLY A 29 16.25 -14.30 -12.99
N ASP A 30 16.05 -13.55 -11.90
CA ASP A 30 15.15 -13.88 -10.81
C ASP A 30 13.82 -13.11 -10.92
N ILE A 31 12.72 -13.76 -10.53
CA ILE A 31 11.39 -13.13 -10.43
C ILE A 31 11.25 -12.55 -9.02
N ILE A 32 11.21 -11.23 -8.94
CA ILE A 32 10.97 -10.46 -7.72
C ILE A 32 9.53 -9.96 -7.72
N PHE A 33 8.88 -9.99 -6.57
CA PHE A 33 7.56 -9.39 -6.39
C PHE A 33 7.71 -8.03 -5.72
N SER A 34 7.39 -6.96 -6.43
CA SER A 34 7.34 -5.60 -5.88
C SER A 34 5.89 -5.19 -5.66
N SER A 35 5.60 -4.56 -4.52
CA SER A 35 4.30 -3.97 -4.26
C SER A 35 4.30 -2.51 -4.72
N ARG A 36 3.21 -2.09 -5.37
CA ARG A 36 3.02 -0.73 -5.86
C ARG A 36 1.65 -0.24 -5.45
N ILE A 37 1.56 1.03 -5.04
CA ILE A 37 0.27 1.69 -4.85
C ILE A 37 -0.40 1.87 -6.21
N GLU A 38 -1.47 1.12 -6.45
CA GLU A 38 -2.17 1.15 -7.73
C GLU A 38 -3.25 2.24 -7.75
N LYS A 39 -3.89 2.50 -6.60
CA LYS A 39 -4.96 3.50 -6.52
C LYS A 39 -5.14 4.08 -5.13
N ILE A 40 -5.45 5.37 -5.06
CA ILE A 40 -5.82 6.09 -3.83
C ILE A 40 -7.18 6.77 -4.04
N GLY A 41 -8.10 6.61 -3.09
CA GLY A 41 -9.40 7.31 -3.12
C GLY A 41 -10.53 6.51 -2.48
N ASP A 42 -11.76 6.71 -2.94
CA ASP A 42 -12.90 5.88 -2.52
C ASP A 42 -12.82 4.50 -3.20
N LEU A 43 -12.51 3.49 -2.40
CA LEU A 43 -12.44 2.09 -2.82
C LEU A 43 -13.53 1.22 -2.18
N SER A 44 -14.62 1.82 -1.71
CA SER A 44 -15.73 1.13 -1.03
C SER A 44 -16.35 -0.01 -1.84
N ASN A 45 -16.31 0.07 -3.18
CA ASN A 45 -16.80 -0.95 -4.11
C ASN A 45 -15.72 -1.94 -4.58
N PHE A 46 -14.52 -1.86 -4.04
CA PHE A 46 -13.39 -2.75 -4.36
C PHE A 46 -13.05 -3.61 -3.15
N TYR A 47 -12.43 -4.76 -3.41
CA TYR A 47 -12.01 -5.71 -2.38
C TYR A 47 -10.54 -6.05 -2.56
N GLY A 48 -9.84 -6.21 -1.44
CA GLY A 48 -8.47 -6.68 -1.34
C GLY A 48 -8.41 -8.16 -0.94
N HIS A 49 -7.38 -8.90 -1.36
CA HIS A 49 -7.11 -10.23 -0.77
C HIS A 49 -6.85 -10.10 0.73
N LYS A 50 -6.17 -9.02 1.12
CA LYS A 50 -5.98 -8.60 2.50
C LYS A 50 -6.41 -7.15 2.66
N GLU A 51 -7.10 -6.86 3.75
CA GLU A 51 -7.52 -5.51 4.09
C GLU A 51 -7.16 -5.20 5.54
N ILE A 52 -6.71 -3.97 5.79
CA ILE A 52 -6.50 -3.46 7.15
C ILE A 52 -7.15 -2.10 7.28
N ASN A 53 -7.71 -1.80 8.44
CA ASN A 53 -8.22 -0.47 8.74
C ASN A 53 -7.22 0.27 9.62
N VAL A 54 -6.77 1.45 9.17
CA VAL A 54 -5.80 2.26 9.91
C VAL A 54 -6.46 3.36 10.73
N ASN A 55 -7.78 3.34 10.91
CA ASN A 55 -8.53 4.18 11.83
C ASN A 55 -8.19 5.68 11.72
N LYS A 56 -8.16 6.21 10.48
CA LYS A 56 -7.89 7.63 10.19
C LYS A 56 -6.51 8.10 10.64
N HIS A 57 -5.51 7.22 10.53
CA HIS A 57 -4.12 7.60 10.72
C HIS A 57 -3.46 7.97 9.39
N PRO A 58 -2.48 8.89 9.40
CA PRO A 58 -1.65 9.16 8.23
C PRO A 58 -0.86 7.93 7.81
N ILE A 59 -0.75 7.74 6.50
CA ILE A 59 0.09 6.73 5.88
C ILE A 59 1.15 7.42 5.05
N LEU A 60 2.41 7.10 5.34
CA LEU A 60 3.56 7.81 4.82
C LEU A 60 4.53 6.84 4.12
N THR A 61 5.35 7.40 3.24
CA THR A 61 6.52 6.73 2.69
C THR A 61 7.59 6.55 3.77
N HIS A 62 8.69 5.88 3.40
CA HIS A 62 9.86 5.75 4.28
C HIS A 62 10.51 7.10 4.64
N ASP A 63 10.34 8.11 3.78
CA ASP A 63 10.82 9.48 3.99
C ASP A 63 9.86 10.35 4.81
N MET A 64 8.82 9.75 5.41
CA MET A 64 7.83 10.44 6.22
C MET A 64 7.01 11.50 5.46
N VAL A 65 6.89 11.34 4.13
CA VAL A 65 6.02 12.15 3.28
C VAL A 65 4.75 11.37 2.90
N PRO A 66 3.65 12.05 2.49
CA PRO A 66 2.45 11.36 2.01
C PRO A 66 2.77 10.39 0.87
N VAL A 67 2.16 9.21 0.90
CA VAL A 67 2.24 8.26 -0.21
C VAL A 67 1.51 8.78 -1.45
N PHE A 68 1.85 8.24 -2.62
CA PHE A 68 1.26 8.64 -3.90
C PHE A 68 1.05 7.41 -4.81
N GLU A 69 0.15 7.53 -5.78
CA GLU A 69 -0.08 6.48 -6.76
C GLU A 69 1.18 6.19 -7.57
N GLY A 70 1.49 4.92 -7.75
CA GLY A 70 2.67 4.42 -8.42
C GLY A 70 3.92 4.33 -7.55
N TYR A 71 3.85 4.70 -6.27
CA TYR A 71 4.93 4.46 -5.31
C TYR A 71 5.15 2.96 -5.13
N GLU A 72 6.37 2.50 -5.42
CA GLU A 72 6.82 1.13 -5.21
C GLU A 72 7.42 1.00 -3.82
N ASN A 73 6.94 0.02 -3.03
CA ASN A 73 7.32 -0.10 -1.63
C ASN A 73 7.01 -1.47 -1.04
N ASP A 74 7.89 -1.99 -0.20
CA ASP A 74 7.64 -3.20 0.59
C ASP A 74 6.79 -2.94 1.85
N PHE A 75 6.83 -1.69 2.33
CA PHE A 75 6.13 -1.25 3.53
C PHE A 75 5.73 0.21 3.44
N VAL A 76 4.73 0.58 4.22
CA VAL A 76 4.37 1.98 4.50
C VAL A 76 4.48 2.26 5.99
N MET A 77 4.57 3.54 6.36
CA MET A 77 4.71 3.97 7.75
C MET A 77 3.37 4.42 8.32
N GLN A 78 3.02 3.89 9.49
CA GLN A 78 1.92 4.37 10.34
C GLN A 78 2.49 4.60 11.74
N LYS A 79 2.43 5.84 12.26
CA LYS A 79 2.96 6.18 13.61
C LYS A 79 4.40 5.72 13.87
N ASN A 80 5.29 5.83 12.89
CA ASN A 80 6.67 5.33 12.95
C ASN A 80 6.81 3.79 13.01
N GLU A 81 5.71 3.04 12.86
CA GLU A 81 5.71 1.59 12.72
C GLU A 81 5.56 1.20 11.24
N ARG A 82 6.13 0.07 10.85
CA ARG A 82 6.06 -0.46 9.48
C ARG A 82 4.84 -1.34 9.33
N ILE A 83 4.02 -1.03 8.33
CA ILE A 83 3.01 -1.94 7.80
C ILE A 83 3.62 -2.62 6.58
N LEU A 84 3.90 -3.92 6.70
CA LEU A 84 4.36 -4.73 5.56
C LEU A 84 3.19 -4.92 4.60
N VAL A 85 3.39 -4.50 3.35
CA VAL A 85 2.42 -4.65 2.27
C VAL A 85 2.84 -5.66 1.23
N ASN A 86 4.08 -6.18 1.29
CA ASN A 86 4.55 -7.27 0.44
C ASN A 86 4.12 -8.66 0.97
N VAL A 87 4.17 -9.66 0.08
CA VAL A 87 4.07 -11.07 0.46
C VAL A 87 5.48 -11.64 0.51
N THR A 88 5.95 -11.97 1.70
CA THR A 88 7.09 -12.89 1.82
C THR A 88 6.62 -14.27 1.36
N LYS A 89 7.05 -14.71 0.17
CA LYS A 89 7.04 -16.14 -0.15
C LYS A 89 8.07 -16.80 0.78
N ASN A 90 7.59 -17.55 1.77
CA ASN A 90 8.39 -18.51 2.52
C ASN A 90 8.77 -19.68 1.62
#